data_AF-A0AAD7NKQ6-F1
#
_entry.id   AF-A0AAD7NKQ6-F1
#
_cell.length_a   1.000
_cell.length_b   1.000
_cell.length_c   1.000
_cell.angle_alpha   90.00
_cell.angle_beta   90.00
_cell.angle_gamma   90.00
#
_symmetry.space_group_name_H-M   'P 1'
#
loop_
_entity.id
_entity.type
_entity.pdbx_description
1 polymer ?
#
loop_
_entity_poly.entity_id
_entity_poly.type
_entity_poly.pdbx_seq_one_letter_code
_entity_poly.pdbx_strand_id
1 'polypeptide(L)'
;MRLQPATRFDLSPSNLVASTSRVWSTPATPGTPSRRRRREEEDENIDPVLWSPSKKLRTLYAHLGSTSAGSLLLSAPKIKSYESSILPPVIQHVPRIITAPDWSLATPGPSGEGWKARSQLENELAAVRQQLALAQKNVQIRDHMLEEANATMVFQNLGSKRMNEALHQQEEKAATDRAKLFKGRAQCLSSDEFFDAVKSVEEGRKAKAAGKESKKVERERKKERRAELEKEWQAMKTGHLAAVEAWSKDCADLLQNGTRKKDLPAKPKLGKKPQLPVVEEEEESDEEDMAEGADELAEANDV
;
A
#
# COMPACT_ATOMS: atom_id res chain seq x y z
N MET A 1 -5.51 -44.48 42.53
CA MET A 1 -5.40 -43.14 43.14
C MET A 1 -4.48 -42.29 42.26
N ARG A 2 -5.05 -41.37 41.47
CA ARG A 2 -4.29 -40.46 40.60
C ARG A 2 -4.36 -39.06 41.21
N LEU A 3 -3.22 -38.53 41.61
CA LEU A 3 -3.05 -37.17 42.12
C LEU A 3 -3.14 -36.19 40.94
N GLN A 4 -4.11 -35.28 40.99
CA GLN A 4 -4.14 -34.09 40.14
C GLN A 4 -3.30 -32.98 40.78
N PRO A 5 -2.42 -32.27 40.05
CA PRO A 5 -1.80 -31.07 40.55
C PRO A 5 -2.78 -29.88 40.45
N ALA A 6 -2.95 -29.20 41.58
CA ALA A 6 -3.69 -27.95 41.69
C ALA A 6 -2.83 -26.79 41.16
N THR A 7 -3.24 -26.18 40.04
CA THR A 7 -2.78 -24.85 39.64
C THR A 7 -3.99 -24.02 39.23
N ARG A 8 -4.62 -23.40 40.24
CA ARG A 8 -5.64 -22.38 40.07
C ARG A 8 -4.98 -21.03 40.36
N PHE A 9 -4.64 -20.29 39.32
CA PHE A 9 -4.28 -18.88 39.43
C PHE A 9 -5.59 -18.08 39.48
N ASP A 10 -6.10 -17.82 40.68
CA ASP A 10 -7.11 -16.78 40.90
C ASP A 10 -6.39 -15.43 40.85
N LEU A 11 -6.49 -14.75 39.71
CA LEU A 11 -6.18 -13.32 39.62
C LEU A 11 -7.42 -12.54 40.07
N SER A 12 -7.31 -11.91 41.23
CA SER A 12 -8.29 -10.94 41.72
C SER A 12 -8.29 -9.69 40.83
N PRO A 13 -9.47 -9.13 40.49
CA PRO A 13 -9.53 -7.81 39.86
C PRO A 13 -9.28 -6.75 40.93
N SER A 14 -8.08 -6.17 40.91
CA SER A 14 -7.78 -4.94 41.65
C SER A 14 -8.61 -3.79 41.10
N ASN A 15 -9.49 -3.27 41.94
CA ASN A 15 -10.24 -2.03 41.74
C ASN A 15 -9.28 -0.86 41.48
N LEU A 16 -9.18 -0.40 40.25
CA LEU A 16 -8.63 0.92 39.95
C LEU A 16 -9.77 1.94 40.01
N VAL A 17 -9.74 2.70 41.10
CA VAL A 17 -10.56 3.86 41.37
C VAL A 17 -10.36 4.88 40.23
N ALA A 18 -11.48 5.27 39.63
CA ALA A 18 -11.54 6.27 38.56
C ALA A 18 -10.93 7.59 39.04
N SER A 19 -9.85 7.99 38.38
CA SER A 19 -9.20 9.28 38.57
C SER A 19 -10.05 10.38 37.93
N THR A 20 -10.13 11.49 38.65
CA THR A 20 -10.99 12.65 38.46
C THR A 20 -10.91 13.25 37.06
N SER A 21 -12.09 13.49 36.47
CA SER A 21 -12.30 14.25 35.25
C SER A 21 -11.65 15.65 35.31
N ARG A 22 -10.62 15.87 34.50
CA ARG A 22 -10.12 17.21 34.21
C ARG A 22 -10.89 17.73 33.00
N VAL A 23 -11.86 18.60 33.26
CA VAL A 23 -12.67 19.28 32.24
C VAL A 23 -11.74 20.26 31.50
N TRP A 24 -11.31 19.90 30.30
CA TRP A 24 -10.73 20.85 29.36
C TRP A 24 -11.86 21.48 28.56
N SER A 25 -12.23 22.70 28.95
CA SER A 25 -13.07 23.59 28.15
C SER A 25 -12.32 23.94 26.87
N THR A 26 -12.70 23.30 25.76
CA THR A 26 -12.24 23.66 24.42
C THR A 26 -12.98 24.92 23.96
N PRO A 27 -12.30 25.91 23.35
CA PRO A 27 -12.95 27.08 22.78
C PRO A 27 -13.82 26.67 21.59
N ALA A 28 -15.08 27.09 21.63
CA ALA A 28 -16.07 26.84 20.58
C ALA A 28 -15.58 27.41 19.24
N THR A 29 -15.27 26.50 18.31
CA THR A 29 -15.02 26.83 16.91
C THR A 29 -16.38 27.12 16.25
N PRO A 30 -16.52 28.21 15.46
CA PRO A 30 -17.78 28.52 14.79
C PRO A 30 -18.16 27.38 13.82
N GLY A 31 -19.34 26.80 14.06
CA GLY A 31 -19.84 25.65 13.30
C GLY A 31 -20.17 26.03 11.86
N THR A 32 -19.35 25.55 10.93
CA THR A 32 -19.68 25.50 9.51
C THR A 32 -20.89 24.57 9.32
N PRO A 33 -21.90 24.91 8.51
CA PRO A 33 -23.10 24.10 8.32
C PRO A 33 -22.73 22.75 7.69
N SER A 34 -22.57 21.74 8.55
CA SER A 34 -22.43 20.35 8.14
C SER A 34 -23.74 19.88 7.53
N ARG A 35 -23.74 19.77 6.20
CA ARG A 35 -24.82 19.21 5.40
C ARG A 35 -24.89 17.72 5.72
N ARG A 36 -25.66 17.35 6.75
CA ARG A 36 -26.05 15.96 7.04
C ARG A 36 -26.63 15.36 5.76
N ARG A 37 -25.84 14.58 5.03
CA ARG A 37 -26.35 13.76 3.94
C ARG A 37 -27.02 12.55 4.55
N ARG A 38 -28.29 12.36 4.18
CA ARG A 38 -29.01 11.09 4.28
C ARG A 38 -28.06 9.99 3.81
N ARG A 39 -27.85 8.99 4.66
CA ARG A 39 -27.33 7.68 4.25
C ARG A 39 -28.30 7.22 3.15
N GLU A 40 -27.85 7.18 1.90
CA GLU A 40 -28.60 6.53 0.84
C GLU A 40 -28.66 5.05 1.24
N GLU A 41 -29.84 4.64 1.71
CA GLU A 41 -30.22 3.24 1.74
C GLU A 41 -30.03 2.72 0.31
N GLU A 42 -29.32 1.60 0.18
CA GLU A 42 -29.12 0.92 -1.09
C GLU A 42 -30.51 0.65 -1.68
N ASP A 43 -30.86 1.38 -2.73
CA ASP A 43 -32.17 1.30 -3.37
C ASP A 43 -32.26 -0.08 -4.04
N GLU A 44 -32.92 -1.04 -3.37
CA GLU A 44 -33.08 -2.44 -3.83
C GLU A 44 -33.81 -2.54 -5.19
N ASN A 45 -34.35 -1.42 -5.70
CA ASN A 45 -35.04 -1.32 -6.98
C ASN A 45 -34.16 -0.86 -8.16
N ILE A 46 -32.83 -0.86 -8.03
CA ILE A 46 -31.96 -0.55 -9.17
C ILE A 46 -31.96 -1.74 -10.15
N ASP A 47 -32.63 -1.54 -11.29
CA ASP A 47 -32.66 -2.49 -12.41
C ASP A 47 -31.22 -2.79 -12.90
N PRO A 48 -30.76 -4.07 -12.83
CA PRO A 48 -29.40 -4.46 -13.20
C PRO A 48 -29.07 -4.18 -14.68
N VAL A 49 -30.08 -4.06 -15.54
CA VAL A 49 -29.89 -3.77 -16.97
C VAL A 49 -29.50 -2.31 -17.23
N LEU A 50 -29.89 -1.39 -16.34
CA LEU A 50 -29.58 0.04 -16.46
C LEU A 50 -28.19 0.41 -15.93
N TRP A 51 -27.42 -0.58 -15.46
CA TRP A 51 -26.10 -0.42 -14.86
C TRP A 51 -24.97 -0.46 -15.90
N SER A 52 -24.99 0.50 -16.82
CA SER A 52 -23.97 0.63 -17.87
C SER A 52 -22.58 0.96 -17.30
N PRO A 53 -21.49 0.57 -17.99
CA PRO A 53 -20.12 0.91 -17.58
C PRO A 53 -19.89 2.40 -17.32
N SER A 54 -20.52 3.27 -18.12
CA SER A 54 -20.46 4.72 -17.94
C SER A 54 -21.12 5.20 -16.64
N LYS A 55 -22.20 4.55 -16.21
CA LYS A 55 -22.83 4.83 -14.91
C LYS A 55 -21.94 4.39 -13.76
N LYS A 56 -21.32 3.20 -13.84
CA LYS A 56 -20.35 2.70 -12.85
C LYS A 56 -19.19 3.67 -12.64
N LEU A 57 -18.61 4.18 -13.73
CA LEU A 57 -17.56 5.19 -13.66
C LEU A 57 -18.05 6.48 -13.00
N ARG A 58 -19.26 6.94 -13.32
CA ARG A 58 -19.81 8.16 -12.75
C ARG A 58 -20.11 8.04 -11.25
N THR A 59 -20.66 6.90 -10.78
CA THR A 59 -20.81 6.64 -9.34
C THR A 59 -19.46 6.52 -8.65
N LEU A 60 -18.49 5.84 -9.27
CA LEU A 60 -17.13 5.75 -8.74
C LEU A 60 -16.49 7.14 -8.60
N TYR A 61 -16.57 8.00 -9.61
CA TYR A 61 -16.08 9.38 -9.53
C TYR A 61 -16.85 10.22 -8.50
N ALA A 62 -18.16 10.01 -8.37
CA ALA A 62 -18.96 10.70 -7.34
C ALA A 62 -18.53 10.27 -5.93
N HIS A 63 -18.25 8.98 -5.72
CA HIS A 63 -17.72 8.47 -4.46
C HIS A 63 -16.30 9.01 -4.19
N LEU A 64 -15.40 8.97 -5.17
CA LEU A 64 -14.05 9.52 -5.05
C LEU A 64 -14.05 11.04 -4.80
N GLY A 65 -14.94 11.79 -5.44
CA GLY A 65 -15.10 13.22 -5.21
C GLY A 65 -15.76 13.55 -3.86
N SER A 66 -16.44 12.59 -3.24
CA SER A 66 -17.12 12.75 -1.95
C SER A 66 -16.26 12.39 -0.74
N THR A 67 -15.16 11.66 -0.93
CA THR A 67 -14.20 11.44 0.14
C THR A 67 -13.52 12.76 0.49
N SER A 68 -13.60 13.20 1.76
CA SER A 68 -13.03 14.47 2.20
C SER A 68 -11.50 14.56 2.05
N ALA A 69 -10.85 13.41 1.80
CA ALA A 69 -9.45 13.31 1.45
C ALA A 69 -9.27 13.48 -0.06
N GLY A 70 -9.17 14.74 -0.53
CA GLY A 70 -8.83 15.10 -1.92
C GLY A 70 -7.42 14.71 -2.36
N SER A 71 -6.75 13.80 -1.64
CA SER A 71 -5.35 13.39 -1.81
C SER A 71 -5.24 11.89 -2.05
N LEU A 72 -5.95 11.36 -3.04
CA LEU A 72 -5.90 9.93 -3.38
C LEU A 72 -4.74 9.57 -4.34
N LEU A 73 -4.02 10.57 -4.87
CA LEU A 73 -2.94 10.37 -5.85
C LEU A 73 -1.53 10.80 -5.38
N LEU A 74 -1.38 11.39 -4.19
CA LEU A 74 -0.08 11.96 -3.76
C LEU A 74 0.49 11.39 -2.47
N SER A 75 -0.28 10.58 -1.74
CA SER A 75 0.26 9.85 -0.59
C SER A 75 -0.63 8.65 -0.37
N ALA A 76 -0.08 7.44 -0.43
CA ALA A 76 -0.77 6.26 0.06
C ALA A 76 -1.20 6.57 1.51
N PRO A 77 -2.51 6.67 1.81
CA PRO A 77 -2.94 6.92 3.18
C PRO A 77 -2.32 5.84 4.05
N LYS A 78 -1.59 6.23 5.10
CA LYS A 78 -1.04 5.28 6.07
C LYS A 78 -2.21 4.46 6.58
N ILE A 79 -2.31 3.21 6.13
CA ILE A 79 -3.36 2.28 6.56
C ILE A 79 -3.20 2.17 8.07
N LYS A 80 -4.10 2.80 8.81
CA LYS A 80 -4.07 2.72 10.26
C LYS A 80 -4.63 1.37 10.66
N SER A 81 -4.03 0.73 11.65
CA SER A 81 -4.34 -0.63 12.09
C SER A 81 -5.83 -0.88 12.39
N TYR A 82 -6.60 0.17 12.73
CA TYR A 82 -8.04 0.07 12.97
C TYR A 82 -8.89 0.00 11.69
N GLU A 83 -8.41 0.51 10.55
CA GLU A 83 -9.13 0.49 9.26
C GLU A 83 -8.92 -0.84 8.52
N SER A 84 -7.79 -1.49 8.73
CA SER A 84 -7.46 -2.81 8.15
C SER A 84 -7.75 -3.96 9.11
N SER A 85 -8.83 -3.87 9.88
CA SER A 85 -9.28 -5.01 10.68
C SER A 85 -9.68 -6.14 9.73
N ILE A 86 -9.01 -7.29 9.85
CA ILE A 86 -9.37 -8.49 9.10
C ILE A 86 -10.83 -8.78 9.39
N LEU A 87 -11.68 -8.71 8.36
CA LEU A 87 -13.10 -8.99 8.52
C LEU A 87 -13.24 -10.37 9.18
N PRO A 88 -14.05 -10.47 10.25
CA PRO A 88 -14.25 -11.75 10.91
C PRO A 88 -14.79 -12.76 9.91
N PRO A 89 -14.40 -14.05 10.03
CA PRO A 89 -14.87 -15.07 9.12
C PRO A 89 -16.41 -15.09 9.14
N VAL A 90 -17.02 -14.97 7.97
CA VAL A 90 -18.47 -15.04 7.85
C VAL A 90 -18.86 -16.51 8.00
N ILE A 91 -19.27 -16.90 9.20
CA ILE A 91 -19.82 -18.23 9.45
C ILE A 91 -21.22 -18.25 8.84
N GLN A 92 -21.32 -18.75 7.62
CA GLN A 92 -22.62 -18.96 7.00
C GLN A 92 -23.32 -20.13 7.66
N HIS A 93 -24.57 -19.91 8.03
CA HIS A 93 -25.45 -20.96 8.50
C HIS A 93 -26.28 -21.49 7.34
N VAL A 94 -26.52 -22.80 7.31
CA VAL A 94 -27.42 -23.39 6.32
C VAL A 94 -28.77 -22.67 6.43
N PRO A 95 -29.30 -22.12 5.32
CA PRO A 95 -30.57 -21.42 5.35
C PRO A 95 -31.66 -22.30 5.97
N ARG A 96 -32.31 -21.82 7.02
CA ARG A 96 -33.37 -22.57 7.76
C ARG A 96 -34.57 -22.94 6.89
N ILE A 97 -34.67 -22.33 5.70
CA ILE A 97 -35.73 -22.54 4.71
C ILE A 97 -35.65 -23.96 4.10
N ILE A 98 -34.46 -24.57 4.12
CA ILE A 98 -34.24 -25.86 3.50
C ILE A 98 -34.58 -26.97 4.51
N THR A 99 -35.68 -27.67 4.26
CA THR A 99 -36.08 -28.84 5.06
C THR A 99 -35.03 -29.95 4.91
N ALA A 100 -34.75 -30.70 5.98
CA ALA A 100 -33.91 -31.88 5.87
C ALA A 100 -34.61 -32.95 5.00
N PRO A 101 -33.88 -33.75 4.20
CA PRO A 101 -34.48 -34.85 3.45
C PRO A 101 -34.96 -35.91 4.45
N ASP A 102 -36.13 -36.48 4.18
CA ASP A 102 -36.63 -37.59 4.98
C ASP A 102 -35.94 -38.89 4.56
N TRP A 103 -34.95 -39.30 5.35
CA TRP A 103 -34.19 -40.53 5.13
C TRP A 103 -34.93 -41.79 5.58
N SER A 104 -36.09 -41.67 6.25
CA SER A 104 -36.87 -42.83 6.67
C SER A 104 -37.38 -43.66 5.47
N LEU A 105 -37.54 -43.04 4.30
CA LEU A 105 -37.91 -43.73 3.06
C LEU A 105 -36.79 -44.63 2.49
N ALA A 106 -35.53 -44.36 2.84
CA ALA A 106 -34.40 -45.16 2.38
C ALA A 106 -34.16 -46.39 3.28
N THR A 107 -34.57 -46.31 4.55
CA THR A 107 -34.53 -47.46 5.45
C THR A 107 -35.65 -48.43 5.08
N PRO A 108 -35.35 -49.69 4.73
CA PRO A 108 -36.39 -50.68 4.53
C PRO A 108 -37.21 -50.77 5.83
N GLY A 109 -38.53 -50.62 5.72
CA GLY A 109 -39.42 -50.68 6.86
C GLY A 109 -39.19 -51.98 7.66
N PRO A 110 -39.31 -51.93 9.00
CA PRO A 110 -39.11 -53.12 9.81
C PRO A 110 -40.15 -54.18 9.44
N SER A 111 -39.67 -55.25 8.81
CA SER A 111 -40.34 -56.56 8.65
C SER A 111 -41.26 -56.71 7.44
N GLY A 112 -40.88 -57.58 6.51
CA GLY A 112 -41.74 -58.64 5.95
C GLY A 112 -43.15 -58.29 5.47
N GLU A 113 -43.42 -57.05 5.04
CA GLU A 113 -44.72 -56.68 4.51
C GLU A 113 -44.98 -57.49 3.23
N GLY A 114 -46.08 -58.24 3.27
CA GLY A 114 -46.57 -59.00 2.13
C GLY A 114 -46.77 -58.12 0.89
N TRP A 115 -47.05 -58.78 -0.23
CA TRP A 115 -47.32 -58.18 -1.54
C TRP A 115 -47.98 -56.79 -1.46
N LYS A 116 -47.19 -55.73 -1.71
CA LYS A 116 -47.68 -54.36 -1.83
C LYS A 116 -48.45 -54.18 -3.13
N ALA A 117 -49.51 -53.38 -3.11
CA ALA A 117 -50.24 -53.03 -4.32
C ALA A 117 -49.36 -52.16 -5.24
N ARG A 118 -49.48 -52.32 -6.56
CA ARG A 118 -48.69 -51.54 -7.55
C ARG A 118 -48.78 -50.02 -7.34
N SER A 119 -49.96 -49.51 -7.00
CA SER A 119 -50.18 -48.08 -6.75
C SER A 119 -49.40 -47.56 -5.53
N GLN A 120 -49.19 -48.39 -4.52
CA GLN A 120 -48.37 -48.01 -3.35
C GLN A 120 -46.90 -47.90 -3.73
N LEU A 121 -46.39 -48.83 -4.53
CA LEU A 121 -45.01 -48.78 -5.04
C LEU A 121 -44.77 -47.54 -5.92
N GLU A 122 -45.73 -47.18 -6.76
CA GLU A 122 -45.64 -45.96 -7.60
C GLU A 122 -45.60 -44.68 -6.74
N ASN A 123 -46.39 -44.63 -5.67
CA ASN A 123 -46.38 -43.51 -4.71
C ASN A 123 -45.07 -43.44 -3.90
N GLU A 124 -44.58 -44.57 -3.38
CA GLU A 124 -43.30 -44.66 -2.68
C GLU A 124 -42.16 -44.20 -3.59
N LEU A 125 -42.16 -44.64 -4.85
CA LEU A 125 -41.15 -44.26 -5.83
C LEU A 125 -41.21 -42.74 -6.13
N ALA A 126 -42.40 -42.17 -6.26
CA ALA A 126 -42.57 -40.72 -6.42
C ALA A 126 -42.03 -39.94 -5.20
N ALA A 127 -42.31 -40.40 -3.99
CA ALA A 127 -41.82 -39.80 -2.76
C ALA A 127 -40.28 -39.89 -2.65
N VAL A 128 -39.69 -41.05 -2.96
CA VAL A 128 -38.24 -41.24 -2.99
C VAL A 128 -37.58 -40.32 -4.01
N ARG A 129 -38.15 -40.17 -5.21
CA ARG A 129 -37.64 -39.23 -6.22
C ARG A 129 -37.66 -37.78 -5.73
N GLN A 130 -38.73 -37.37 -5.04
CA GLN A 130 -38.81 -36.03 -4.46
C GLN A 130 -37.76 -35.82 -3.36
N GLN A 131 -37.60 -36.78 -2.45
CA GLN A 131 -36.58 -36.70 -1.39
C GLN A 131 -35.16 -36.73 -1.94
N LEU A 132 -34.91 -37.50 -3.00
CA LEU A 132 -33.61 -37.54 -3.68
C LEU A 132 -33.29 -36.19 -4.34
N ALA A 133 -34.27 -35.57 -5.02
CA ALA A 133 -34.09 -34.24 -5.60
C ALA A 133 -33.83 -33.18 -4.51
N LEU A 134 -34.46 -33.31 -3.35
CA LEU A 134 -34.22 -32.45 -2.20
C LEU A 134 -32.80 -32.67 -1.65
N ALA A 135 -32.39 -33.91 -1.42
CA ALA A 135 -31.05 -34.25 -0.96
C ALA A 135 -29.97 -33.71 -1.91
N GLN A 136 -30.19 -33.81 -3.22
CA GLN A 136 -29.28 -33.26 -4.23
C GLN A 136 -29.14 -31.74 -4.10
N LYS A 137 -30.25 -31.01 -3.91
CA LYS A 137 -30.20 -29.55 -3.64
C LYS A 137 -29.43 -29.26 -2.36
N ASN A 138 -29.61 -30.05 -1.30
CA ASN A 138 -28.90 -29.84 -0.04
C ASN A 138 -27.39 -30.05 -0.17
N VAL A 139 -26.96 -31.03 -0.98
CA VAL A 139 -25.55 -31.24 -1.29
C VAL A 139 -24.99 -30.03 -2.04
N GLN A 140 -25.65 -29.58 -3.11
CA GLN A 140 -25.22 -28.40 -3.87
C GLN A 140 -25.07 -27.15 -3.01
N ILE A 141 -26.02 -26.90 -2.11
CA ILE A 141 -25.98 -25.74 -1.21
C ILE A 141 -24.81 -25.86 -0.23
N ARG A 142 -24.55 -27.06 0.30
CA ARG A 142 -23.40 -27.30 1.18
C ARG A 142 -22.07 -27.14 0.44
N ASP A 143 -21.99 -27.60 -0.81
CA ASP A 143 -20.80 -27.46 -1.63
C ASP A 143 -20.49 -25.97 -1.87
N HIS A 144 -21.50 -25.16 -2.21
CA HIS A 144 -21.33 -23.71 -2.31
C HIS A 144 -20.89 -23.06 -1.00
N MET A 145 -21.48 -23.43 0.14
CA MET A 145 -21.05 -22.90 1.44
C MET A 145 -19.59 -23.27 1.76
N LEU A 146 -19.14 -24.48 1.39
CA LEU A 146 -17.75 -24.91 1.57
C LEU A 146 -16.80 -24.14 0.65
N GLU A 147 -17.19 -23.91 -0.60
CA GLU A 147 -16.43 -23.07 -1.55
C GLU A 147 -16.25 -21.65 -1.00
N GLU A 148 -17.31 -21.04 -0.49
CA GLU A 148 -17.27 -19.70 0.10
C GLU A 148 -16.42 -19.65 1.38
N ALA A 149 -16.55 -20.66 2.26
CA ALA A 149 -15.70 -20.79 3.44
C ALA A 149 -14.21 -20.93 3.06
N ASN A 150 -13.89 -21.72 2.04
CA ASN A 150 -12.52 -21.87 1.55
C ASN A 150 -11.98 -20.57 0.95
N ALA A 151 -12.79 -19.87 0.15
CA ALA A 151 -12.43 -18.58 -0.42
C ALA A 151 -12.10 -17.55 0.67
N THR A 152 -12.98 -17.39 1.67
CA THR A 152 -12.75 -16.47 2.78
C THR A 152 -11.48 -16.80 3.57
N MET A 153 -11.20 -18.09 3.82
CA MET A 153 -9.96 -18.52 4.47
C MET A 153 -8.71 -18.13 3.67
N VAL A 154 -8.72 -18.30 2.34
CA VAL A 154 -7.61 -17.87 1.48
C VAL A 154 -7.41 -16.35 1.55
N PHE A 155 -8.49 -15.56 1.50
CA PHE A 155 -8.41 -14.11 1.64
C PHE A 155 -7.82 -13.67 2.99
N GLN A 156 -8.26 -14.29 4.08
CA GLN A 156 -7.71 -14.02 5.41
C GLN A 156 -6.22 -14.36 5.50
N ASN A 157 -5.82 -15.51 4.94
CA ASN A 157 -4.41 -15.90 4.89
C ASN A 157 -3.55 -14.92 4.09
N LEU A 158 -4.04 -14.44 2.94
CA LEU A 158 -3.35 -13.42 2.15
C LEU A 158 -3.24 -12.08 2.90
N GLY A 159 -4.31 -11.67 3.59
CA GLY A 159 -4.30 -10.50 4.45
C GLY A 159 -3.26 -10.59 5.56
N SER A 160 -3.22 -11.72 6.28
CA SER A 160 -2.24 -11.98 7.33
C SER A 160 -0.80 -11.99 6.80
N LYS A 161 -0.55 -12.61 5.64
CA LYS A 161 0.79 -12.58 5.00
C LYS A 161 1.22 -11.15 4.69
N ARG A 162 0.35 -10.36 4.07
CA ARG A 162 0.62 -8.95 3.76
C ARG A 162 0.88 -8.13 5.02
N MET A 163 0.12 -8.36 6.10
CA MET A 163 0.34 -7.66 7.38
C MET A 163 1.68 -8.05 8.01
N ASN A 164 2.03 -9.34 7.97
CA ASN A 164 3.33 -9.82 8.46
C ASN A 164 4.49 -9.25 7.64
N GLU A 165 4.37 -9.18 6.31
CA GLU A 165 5.37 -8.54 5.44
C GLU A 165 5.51 -7.04 5.77
N ALA A 166 4.40 -6.33 5.99
CA ALA A 166 4.43 -4.93 6.37
C ALA A 166 5.07 -4.71 7.74
N LEU A 167 4.78 -5.58 8.72
CA LEU A 167 5.43 -5.58 10.04
C LEU A 167 6.91 -5.88 9.90
N HIS A 168 7.30 -6.89 9.12
CA HIS A 168 8.70 -7.23 8.87
C HIS A 168 9.45 -6.04 8.25
N GLN A 169 8.87 -5.36 7.27
CA GLN A 169 9.47 -4.15 6.69
C GLN A 169 9.58 -3.02 7.73
N GLN A 170 8.62 -2.87 8.64
CA GLN A 170 8.71 -1.89 9.72
C GLN A 170 9.80 -2.25 10.72
N GLU A 171 9.92 -3.53 11.09
CA GLU A 171 10.96 -4.05 11.97
C GLU A 171 12.35 -3.90 11.33
N GLU A 172 12.49 -4.16 10.03
CA GLU A 172 13.74 -3.96 9.28
C GLU A 172 14.10 -2.48 9.12
N LYS A 173 13.12 -1.60 8.85
CA LYS A 173 13.35 -0.15 8.76
C LYS A 173 13.69 0.46 10.12
N ALA A 174 13.04 -0.01 11.18
CA ALA A 174 13.31 0.41 12.55
C ALA A 174 14.47 -0.37 13.19
N ALA A 175 15.18 -1.20 12.42
CA ALA A 175 16.36 -1.89 12.88
C ALA A 175 17.51 -0.90 13.06
N THR A 176 17.42 -0.09 14.12
CA THR A 176 18.56 0.58 14.74
C THR A 176 19.68 -0.44 14.89
N ASP A 177 20.92 0.00 14.84
CA ASP A 177 22.05 -0.93 14.95
C ASP A 177 22.00 -1.76 16.25
N ARG A 178 21.35 -1.24 17.29
CA ARG A 178 20.97 -1.98 18.49
C ARG A 178 19.99 -3.13 18.21
N ALA A 179 18.94 -2.92 17.44
CA ALA A 179 18.00 -4.00 17.05
C ALA A 179 18.65 -5.07 16.17
N LYS A 180 19.65 -4.73 15.34
CA LYS A 180 20.41 -5.74 14.57
C LYS A 180 21.23 -6.66 15.46
N LEU A 181 21.77 -6.12 16.55
CA LEU A 181 22.51 -6.89 17.56
C LEU A 181 21.56 -7.85 18.29
N PHE A 182 20.36 -7.41 18.65
CA PHE A 182 19.39 -8.21 19.41
C PHE A 182 18.23 -8.65 18.52
N LYS A 183 18.41 -9.72 17.73
CA LYS A 183 17.39 -10.33 16.84
C LYS A 183 16.20 -10.97 17.60
N GLY A 184 15.59 -10.25 18.53
CA GLY A 184 14.44 -10.70 19.34
C GLY A 184 14.73 -11.85 20.30
N ARG A 185 16.01 -12.20 20.54
CA ARG A 185 16.42 -13.27 21.45
C ARG A 185 17.38 -12.71 22.50
N ALA A 186 17.33 -13.26 23.71
CA ALA A 186 18.36 -13.03 24.71
C ALA A 186 19.69 -13.62 24.18
N GLN A 187 20.62 -12.77 23.79
CA GLN A 187 21.97 -13.17 23.41
C GLN A 187 22.92 -13.01 24.60
N CYS A 188 23.88 -13.93 24.72
CA CYS A 188 24.99 -13.79 25.64
C CYS A 188 25.95 -12.72 25.11
N LEU A 189 26.05 -11.59 25.83
CA LEU A 189 26.92 -10.46 25.45
C LEU A 189 28.42 -10.79 25.43
N SER A 190 28.80 -11.94 26.00
CA SER A 190 30.17 -12.45 26.02
C SER A 190 30.48 -13.46 24.92
N SER A 191 29.51 -13.79 24.06
CA SER A 191 29.74 -14.73 22.96
C SER A 191 30.56 -14.09 21.84
N ASP A 192 31.44 -14.86 21.22
CA ASP A 192 32.22 -14.39 20.05
C ASP A 192 31.28 -13.94 18.92
N GLU A 193 30.14 -14.62 18.75
CA GLU A 193 29.09 -14.24 17.81
C GLU A 193 28.58 -12.80 18.01
N PHE A 194 28.45 -12.35 19.26
CA PHE A 194 28.04 -10.97 19.56
C PHE A 194 29.12 -9.98 19.17
N PHE A 195 30.39 -10.25 19.46
CA PHE A 195 31.50 -9.39 19.08
C PHE A 195 31.66 -9.28 17.56
N ASP A 196 31.51 -10.38 16.83
CA ASP A 196 31.55 -10.37 15.37
C ASP A 196 30.38 -9.58 14.79
N ALA A 197 29.19 -9.69 15.39
CA ALA A 197 28.04 -8.86 15.01
C ALA A 197 28.31 -7.36 15.24
N VAL A 198 28.88 -6.97 16.39
CA VAL A 198 29.27 -5.58 16.68
C VAL A 198 30.28 -5.06 15.65
N LYS A 199 31.33 -5.84 15.36
CA LYS A 199 32.34 -5.47 14.35
C LYS A 199 31.72 -5.25 12.97
N SER A 200 30.85 -6.16 12.53
CA SER A 200 30.19 -6.04 11.22
C SER A 200 29.31 -4.78 11.11
N VAL A 201 28.65 -4.39 12.20
CA VAL A 201 27.85 -3.16 12.29
C VAL A 201 28.75 -1.93 12.22
N GLU A 202 29.87 -1.91 12.94
CA GLU A 202 30.84 -0.82 12.89
C GLU A 202 31.49 -0.66 11.51
N GLU A 203 31.90 -1.77 10.89
CA GLU A 203 32.42 -1.78 9.52
C GLU A 203 31.39 -1.27 8.52
N GLY A 204 30.13 -1.69 8.67
CA GLY A 204 29.01 -1.18 7.88
C GLY A 204 28.80 0.32 8.04
N ARG A 205 28.89 0.86 9.26
CA ARG A 205 28.83 2.32 9.53
C ARG A 205 29.97 3.07 8.84
N LYS A 206 31.20 2.57 8.98
CA LYS A 206 32.39 3.16 8.34
C LYS A 206 32.28 3.17 6.81
N ALA A 207 31.83 2.06 6.22
CA ALA A 207 31.62 1.96 4.78
C ALA A 207 30.53 2.92 4.28
N LYS A 208 29.40 3.03 5.00
CA LYS A 208 28.33 3.99 4.66
C LYS A 208 28.81 5.44 4.76
N ALA A 209 29.55 5.79 5.80
CA ALA A 209 30.12 7.13 5.96
C ALA A 209 31.08 7.47 4.83
N ALA A 210 32.02 6.56 4.51
CA ALA A 210 32.94 6.72 3.38
C ALA A 210 32.20 6.83 2.03
N GLY A 211 31.11 6.09 1.84
CA GLY A 211 30.25 6.18 0.66
C GLY A 211 29.51 7.53 0.55
N LYS A 212 29.02 8.08 1.66
CA LYS A 212 28.41 9.42 1.69
C LYS A 212 29.42 10.51 1.33
N GLU A 213 30.65 10.40 1.85
CA GLU A 213 31.74 11.31 1.52
C GLU A 213 32.13 11.24 0.04
N SER A 214 32.29 10.04 -0.53
CA SER A 214 32.62 9.88 -1.95
C SER A 214 31.53 10.42 -2.87
N LYS A 215 30.25 10.15 -2.57
CA LYS A 215 29.11 10.71 -3.30
C LYS A 215 29.06 12.24 -3.21
N LYS A 216 29.40 12.83 -2.05
CA LYS A 216 29.47 14.30 -1.89
C LYS A 216 30.57 14.89 -2.76
N VAL A 217 31.77 14.32 -2.75
CA VAL A 217 32.90 14.75 -3.59
C VAL A 217 32.54 14.65 -5.08
N GLU A 218 31.86 13.58 -5.49
CA GLU A 218 31.40 13.42 -6.86
C GLU A 218 30.38 14.47 -7.28
N ARG A 219 29.39 14.76 -6.42
CA ARG A 219 28.39 15.83 -6.64
C ARG A 219 29.06 17.21 -6.77
N GLU A 220 30.05 17.51 -5.92
CA GLU A 220 30.81 18.75 -5.98
C GLU A 220 31.62 18.84 -7.29
N ARG A 221 32.34 17.78 -7.66
CA ARG A 221 33.09 17.71 -8.94
C ARG A 221 32.18 17.83 -10.17
N LYS A 222 30.96 17.29 -10.11
CA LYS A 222 29.95 17.42 -11.19
C LYS A 222 29.42 18.85 -11.26
N LYS A 223 29.20 19.51 -10.12
CA LYS A 223 28.80 20.91 -10.05
C LYS A 223 29.87 21.85 -10.60
N GLU A 224 31.14 21.62 -10.28
CA GLU A 224 32.27 22.38 -10.81
C GLU A 224 32.37 22.27 -12.33
N ARG A 225 32.33 21.04 -12.86
CA ARG A 225 32.32 20.80 -14.32
C ARG A 225 31.15 21.47 -15.02
N ARG A 226 29.95 21.47 -14.43
CA ARG A 226 28.78 22.20 -14.96
C ARG A 226 29.03 23.72 -14.98
N ALA A 227 29.66 24.26 -13.92
CA ALA A 227 29.96 25.69 -13.83
C ALA A 227 31.00 26.14 -14.85
N GLU A 228 32.02 25.33 -15.13
CA GLU A 228 33.03 25.59 -16.18
C GLU A 228 32.40 25.66 -17.57
N LEU A 229 31.58 24.66 -17.93
CA LEU A 229 30.89 24.63 -19.22
C LEU A 229 29.90 25.80 -19.39
N GLU A 230 29.24 26.23 -18.32
CA GLU A 230 28.37 27.40 -18.38
C GLU A 230 29.19 28.68 -18.58
N LYS A 231 30.37 28.82 -17.96
CA LYS A 231 31.28 29.96 -18.23
C LYS A 231 31.71 30.01 -19.69
N GLU A 232 32.10 28.87 -20.27
CA GLU A 232 32.47 28.76 -21.69
C GLU A 232 31.29 29.12 -22.60
N TRP A 233 30.09 28.65 -22.27
CA TRP A 233 28.89 28.96 -23.02
C TRP A 233 28.52 30.44 -22.99
N GLN A 234 28.68 31.10 -21.83
CA GLN A 234 28.48 32.54 -21.71
C GLN A 234 29.50 33.33 -22.55
N ALA A 235 30.78 32.91 -22.56
CA ALA A 235 31.80 33.51 -23.41
C ALA A 235 31.48 33.35 -24.92
N MET A 236 30.94 32.20 -25.33
CA MET A 236 30.48 32.01 -26.72
C MET A 236 29.29 32.89 -27.09
N LYS A 237 28.34 33.07 -26.16
CA LYS A 237 27.19 33.98 -26.38
C LYS A 237 27.63 35.43 -26.53
N THR A 238 28.52 35.91 -25.67
CA THR A 238 29.01 37.29 -25.76
C THR A 238 29.78 37.53 -27.06
N GLY A 239 30.62 36.57 -27.47
CA GLY A 239 31.30 36.63 -28.77
C GLY A 239 30.34 36.62 -29.96
N HIS A 240 29.28 35.80 -29.92
CA HIS A 240 28.27 35.76 -30.99
C HIS A 240 27.45 37.05 -31.07
N LEU A 241 27.07 37.64 -29.94
CA LEU A 241 26.38 38.93 -29.90
C LEU A 241 27.24 40.02 -30.56
N ALA A 242 28.52 40.12 -30.19
CA ALA A 242 29.45 41.05 -30.82
C ALA A 242 29.60 40.81 -32.34
N ALA A 243 29.66 39.55 -32.78
CA ALA A 243 29.73 39.21 -34.19
C ALA A 243 28.45 39.57 -34.96
N VAL A 244 27.27 39.41 -34.34
CA VAL A 244 25.98 39.80 -34.93
C VAL A 244 25.84 41.32 -35.01
N GLU A 245 26.34 42.05 -34.03
CA GLU A 245 26.39 43.52 -34.07
C GLU A 245 27.35 44.05 -35.14
N ALA A 246 28.51 43.43 -35.33
CA ALA A 246 29.42 43.76 -36.42
C ALA A 246 28.77 43.46 -37.79
N TRP A 247 28.22 42.26 -37.95
CA TRP A 247 27.52 41.86 -39.17
C TRP A 247 26.33 42.78 -39.50
N SER A 248 25.57 43.24 -38.50
CA SER A 248 24.43 44.12 -38.74
C SER A 248 24.87 45.51 -39.21
N LYS A 249 25.99 46.03 -38.69
CA LYS A 249 26.63 47.26 -39.17
C LYS A 249 27.11 47.11 -40.60
N ASP A 250 27.86 46.05 -40.91
CA ASP A 250 28.36 45.78 -42.26
C ASP A 250 27.20 45.63 -43.28
N CYS A 251 26.13 44.95 -42.90
CA CYS A 251 24.94 44.83 -43.75
C CYS A 251 24.23 46.17 -43.97
N ALA A 252 24.18 47.03 -42.96
CA ALA A 252 23.62 48.37 -43.09
C ALA A 252 24.44 49.23 -44.06
N ASP A 253 25.78 49.18 -43.96
CA ASP A 253 26.69 49.90 -44.84
C ASP A 253 26.60 49.39 -46.29
N LEU A 254 26.52 48.07 -46.50
CA LEU A 254 26.32 47.47 -47.82
C LEU A 254 24.98 47.88 -48.45
N LEU A 255 23.91 47.97 -47.66
CA LEU A 255 22.60 48.42 -48.14
C LEU A 255 22.62 49.91 -48.53
N GLN A 256 23.32 50.76 -47.76
CA GLN A 256 23.53 52.18 -48.13
C GLN A 256 24.30 52.31 -49.45
N ASN A 257 25.22 51.39 -49.74
CA ASN A 257 25.99 51.34 -50.99
C ASN A 257 25.23 50.70 -52.17
N GLY A 258 23.93 50.38 -52.03
CA GLY A 258 23.09 49.91 -53.13
C GLY A 258 23.22 48.43 -53.48
N THR A 259 23.84 47.62 -52.61
CA THR A 259 23.85 46.16 -52.82
C THR A 259 22.44 45.57 -52.68
N ARG A 260 22.14 44.54 -53.47
CA ARG A 260 20.85 43.85 -53.40
C ARG A 260 20.81 42.98 -52.15
N LYS A 261 19.63 42.87 -51.50
CA LYS A 261 19.45 42.06 -50.28
C LYS A 261 19.86 40.58 -50.41
N LYS A 262 19.85 40.02 -51.62
CA LYS A 262 20.23 38.62 -51.89
C LYS A 262 21.74 38.40 -51.80
N ASP A 263 22.52 39.47 -51.94
CA ASP A 263 23.98 39.42 -51.98
C ASP A 263 24.61 39.80 -50.62
N LEU A 264 23.77 39.99 -49.58
CA LEU A 264 24.24 40.25 -48.22
C LEU A 264 24.90 39.00 -47.62
N PRO A 265 25.94 39.16 -46.79
CA PRO A 265 26.56 38.04 -46.09
C PRO A 265 25.54 37.33 -45.20
N ALA A 266 25.64 36.00 -45.10
CA ALA A 266 24.78 35.23 -44.21
C ALA A 266 25.00 35.61 -42.73
N LYS A 267 23.93 35.63 -41.94
CA LYS A 267 24.01 35.93 -40.51
C LYS A 267 24.88 34.91 -39.76
N PRO A 268 25.79 35.34 -38.87
CA PRO A 268 26.58 34.44 -38.04
C PRO A 268 25.70 33.47 -37.23
N LYS A 269 26.03 32.18 -37.26
CA LYS A 269 25.33 31.13 -36.50
C LYS A 269 26.03 30.89 -35.17
N LEU A 270 25.25 30.74 -34.10
CA LEU A 270 25.76 30.36 -32.79
C LEU A 270 26.13 28.86 -32.81
N GLY A 271 27.30 28.52 -32.27
CA GLY A 271 27.72 27.12 -32.10
C GLY A 271 26.78 26.34 -31.16
N LYS A 272 26.87 25.01 -31.18
CA LYS A 272 26.12 24.17 -30.24
C LYS A 272 26.62 24.39 -28.81
N LYS A 273 25.72 24.31 -27.82
CA LYS A 273 26.09 24.39 -26.40
C LYS A 273 27.02 23.22 -26.06
N PRO A 274 28.15 23.45 -25.37
CA PRO A 274 28.97 22.39 -24.82
C PRO A 274 28.10 21.51 -23.91
N GLN A 275 28.06 20.22 -24.20
CA GLN A 275 27.36 19.24 -23.37
C GLN A 275 28.40 18.50 -22.56
N LEU A 276 28.07 18.18 -21.30
CA LEU A 276 28.83 17.18 -20.59
C LEU A 276 28.76 15.87 -21.39
N PRO A 277 29.83 15.05 -21.36
CA PRO A 277 29.70 13.66 -21.77
C PRO A 277 28.49 13.11 -21.03
N VAL A 278 27.52 12.58 -21.78
CA VAL A 278 26.46 11.76 -21.20
C VAL A 278 27.19 10.53 -20.69
N VAL A 279 27.70 10.63 -19.47
CA VAL A 279 27.84 9.46 -18.63
C VAL A 279 26.41 8.94 -18.58
N GLU A 280 26.18 7.72 -19.06
CA GLU A 280 24.93 7.01 -18.87
C GLU A 280 24.74 6.88 -17.36
N GLU A 281 24.23 7.95 -16.77
CA GLU A 281 23.77 8.00 -15.40
C GLU A 281 22.56 7.10 -15.43
N GLU A 282 22.76 5.84 -15.01
CA GLU A 282 21.69 5.09 -14.36
C GLU A 282 20.96 6.10 -13.48
N GLU A 283 19.68 6.32 -13.76
CA GLU A 283 18.82 7.24 -13.03
C GLU A 283 18.74 6.74 -11.58
N GLU A 284 19.79 7.03 -10.79
CA GLU A 284 19.80 6.87 -9.34
C GLU A 284 18.88 7.97 -8.85
N SER A 285 17.59 7.62 -8.82
CA SER A 285 16.47 8.44 -8.39
C SER A 285 16.90 9.29 -7.19
N ASP A 286 16.94 10.61 -7.37
CA ASP A 286 17.12 11.62 -6.32
C ASP A 286 15.90 11.67 -5.36
N GLU A 287 15.12 10.58 -5.27
CA GLU A 287 14.04 10.41 -4.30
C GLU A 287 14.60 9.93 -2.96
N GLU A 288 14.54 10.86 -2.01
CA GLU A 288 14.35 10.61 -0.57
C GLU A 288 15.55 10.19 0.27
N ASP A 289 16.50 11.12 0.48
CA ASP A 289 17.43 11.06 1.64
C ASP A 289 17.33 12.35 2.51
N MET A 290 16.14 12.95 2.57
CA MET A 290 15.84 14.14 3.39
C MET A 290 15.26 13.81 4.78
N ALA A 291 15.29 12.55 5.23
CA ALA A 291 14.55 12.12 6.42
C ALA A 291 15.38 11.39 7.50
N GLU A 292 16.68 11.61 7.60
CA GLU A 292 17.51 10.98 8.65
C GLU A 292 18.42 11.99 9.37
N GLY A 293 17.87 13.16 9.73
CA GLY A 293 18.57 14.23 10.45
C GLY A 293 17.96 14.57 11.81
N ALA A 294 17.50 13.57 12.57
CA ALA A 294 16.81 13.82 13.84
C ALA A 294 17.30 13.03 15.07
N ASP A 295 18.33 12.19 14.98
CA ASP A 295 18.70 11.31 16.11
C ASP A 295 20.18 11.33 16.51
N GLU A 296 20.87 12.45 16.29
CA GLU A 296 22.28 12.63 16.72
C GLU A 296 22.46 13.87 17.60
N LEU A 297 21.65 14.01 18.66
CA LEU A 297 21.79 15.11 19.62
C LEU A 297 21.56 14.72 21.10
N ALA A 298 21.71 13.45 21.45
CA ALA A 298 21.50 12.99 22.83
C ALA A 298 22.67 12.18 23.38
N GLU A 299 23.89 12.74 23.40
CA GLU A 299 24.92 12.27 24.34
C GLU A 299 25.99 13.32 24.60
N ALA A 300 25.62 14.35 25.37
CA ALA A 300 26.55 15.22 26.08
C ALA A 300 25.86 15.76 27.33
N ASN A 301 25.67 14.90 28.33
CA ASN A 301 25.42 15.32 29.71
C ASN A 301 26.24 14.41 30.62
N ASP A 302 27.54 14.71 30.70
CA ASP A 302 28.38 14.39 31.84
C ASP A 302 28.25 15.54 32.85
N VAL A 303 27.51 15.32 33.94
CA VAL A 303 27.71 15.91 35.28
C VAL A 303 27.25 14.91 36.33
#